data_AF-A0A323V6J2-F1
#
_entry.id   AF-A0A323V6J2-F1
#
_cell.length_a   1.000
_cell.length_b   1.000
_cell.length_c   1.000
_cell.angle_alpha   90.00
_cell.angle_beta   90.00
_cell.angle_gamma   90.00
#
_symmetry.space_group_name_H-M   'P 1'
#
loop_
_entity.id
_entity.type
_entity.pdbx_description
1 polymer ?
#
loop_
_entity_poly.entity_id
_entity_poly.type
_entity_poly.pdbx_seq_one_letter_code
_entity_poly.pdbx_strand_id
1 'polypeptide(L)'
;HDPLLAGQPPLDEDAGVSLVRFEADRPLHPERLHEAIDALLDGVVSSRGRLWLATRQDRALWLESAGGGLQVGDAGPWLATLPDDPELWAQVDPQRAAAAALRWDPLHGDRASQLVVLTHRQAPLAITAALFSAVLTDDEYAAGPEVWATWPDPFGDWHDDPCEASGPADDADLHLTDREDRA
;
A
#
# COMPACT_ATOMS: atom_id res chain seq x y z
N HIS A 1 1.93 -22.91 -19.66
CA HIS A 1 1.86 -21.86 -18.63
C HIS A 1 0.64 -22.17 -17.79
N ASP A 2 0.85 -22.62 -16.55
CA ASP A 2 -0.25 -22.95 -15.64
C ASP A 2 -0.87 -21.65 -15.09
N PRO A 3 -2.21 -21.50 -15.12
CA PRO A 3 -2.87 -20.34 -14.54
C PRO A 3 -2.75 -20.43 -13.01
N LEU A 4 -2.10 -19.45 -12.39
CA LEU A 4 -2.06 -19.33 -10.93
C LEU A 4 -3.50 -19.15 -10.42
N LEU A 5 -4.01 -20.19 -9.76
CA LEU A 5 -5.31 -20.20 -9.10
C LEU A 5 -5.26 -19.40 -7.79
N ALA A 6 -6.42 -18.92 -7.35
CA ALA A 6 -6.58 -18.26 -6.04
C ALA A 6 -6.02 -19.16 -4.91
N GLY A 7 -5.17 -18.58 -4.06
CA GLY A 7 -4.48 -19.32 -2.99
C GLY A 7 -3.07 -19.80 -3.35
N GLN A 8 -2.53 -19.40 -4.50
CA GLN A 8 -1.12 -19.58 -4.83
C GLN A 8 -0.37 -18.25 -5.06
N PRO A 9 0.92 -18.17 -4.69
CA PRO A 9 1.68 -19.20 -3.97
C PRO A 9 1.15 -19.42 -2.54
N PRO A 10 1.38 -20.61 -1.94
CA PRO A 10 1.02 -20.86 -0.55
C PRO A 10 1.68 -19.81 0.37
N LEU A 11 0.98 -19.46 1.46
CA LEU A 11 1.51 -18.53 2.47
C LEU A 11 2.48 -19.21 3.45
N ASP A 12 2.61 -20.54 3.37
CA ASP A 12 3.53 -21.32 4.20
C ASP A 12 4.99 -21.04 3.83
N GLU A 13 5.89 -21.20 4.80
CA GLU A 13 7.33 -20.98 4.61
C GLU A 13 7.92 -21.95 3.58
N ASP A 14 8.26 -21.44 2.39
CA ASP A 14 9.14 -22.13 1.43
C ASP A 14 10.51 -21.43 1.46
N ALA A 15 11.57 -22.19 1.73
CA ALA A 15 12.94 -21.69 1.89
C ALA A 15 13.10 -20.52 2.91
N GLY A 16 12.17 -20.39 3.87
CA GLY A 16 12.17 -19.29 4.85
C GLY A 16 11.60 -17.97 4.33
N VAL A 17 10.95 -17.99 3.15
CA VAL A 17 10.19 -16.87 2.60
C VAL A 17 8.73 -17.01 2.99
N SER A 18 8.09 -15.92 3.41
CA SER A 18 6.67 -15.88 3.73
C SER A 18 6.01 -14.63 3.21
N LEU A 19 4.72 -14.74 2.87
CA LEU A 19 3.87 -13.61 2.54
C LEU A 19 2.95 -13.31 3.73
N VAL A 20 3.02 -12.07 4.21
CA VAL A 20 2.20 -11.56 5.31
C VAL A 20 1.20 -10.57 4.74
N ARG A 21 -0.06 -10.73 5.14
CA ARG A 21 -1.12 -9.77 4.83
C ARG A 21 -1.52 -9.05 6.11
N PHE A 22 -1.59 -7.73 6.03
CA PHE A 22 -2.12 -6.88 7.09
C PHE A 22 -3.32 -6.10 6.55
N GLU A 23 -4.42 -6.18 7.28
CA GLU A 23 -5.66 -5.48 6.97
C GLU A 23 -6.22 -4.89 8.27
N ALA A 24 -6.64 -3.62 8.22
CA ALA A 24 -7.27 -2.95 9.34
C ALA A 24 -8.35 -1.97 8.87
N ASP A 25 -9.55 -2.12 9.45
CA ASP A 25 -10.72 -1.28 9.17
C ASP A 25 -10.81 -0.07 10.12
N ARG A 26 -9.68 0.31 10.71
CA ARG A 26 -9.53 1.45 11.61
C ARG A 26 -8.27 2.23 11.23
N PRO A 27 -8.23 3.54 11.51
CA PRO A 27 -7.05 4.33 11.24
C PRO A 27 -5.87 3.88 12.12
N LEU A 28 -4.67 4.18 11.64
CA LEU A 28 -3.41 3.96 12.34
C LEU A 28 -2.98 5.26 13.03
N HIS A 29 -2.44 5.14 14.24
CA HIS A 29 -1.81 6.24 14.94
C HIS A 29 -0.49 6.61 14.25
N PRO A 30 -0.23 7.90 13.97
CA PRO A 30 0.93 8.33 13.19
C PRO A 30 2.27 7.92 13.79
N GLU A 31 2.52 8.24 15.06
CA GLU A 31 3.79 7.90 15.71
C GLU A 31 4.00 6.37 15.85
N ARG A 32 2.97 5.62 16.27
CA ARG A 32 3.06 4.16 16.36
C ARG A 32 3.23 3.48 15.00
N LEU A 33 2.66 4.03 13.93
CA LEU A 33 2.96 3.54 12.58
C LEU A 33 4.42 3.77 12.21
N HIS A 34 4.96 4.95 12.53
CA HIS A 34 6.36 5.27 12.31
C HIS A 34 7.29 4.32 13.09
N GLU A 35 6.95 3.97 14.33
CA GLU A 35 7.67 2.94 15.09
C GLU A 35 7.51 1.54 14.48
N ALA A 36 6.31 1.17 14.03
CA ALA A 36 6.05 -0.14 13.43
C ALA A 36 6.78 -0.36 12.10
N ILE A 37 7.14 0.71 11.40
CA ILE A 37 7.93 0.67 10.16
C ILE A 37 9.30 0.03 10.39
N ASP A 38 9.90 0.13 11.58
CA ASP A 38 11.19 -0.51 11.86
C ASP A 38 11.13 -2.03 11.66
N ALA A 39 9.97 -2.65 11.94
CA ALA A 39 9.74 -4.06 11.66
C ALA A 39 9.67 -4.37 10.15
N LEU A 40 9.49 -3.36 9.28
CA LEU A 40 9.52 -3.51 7.83
C LEU A 40 10.91 -3.27 7.23
N LEU A 41 11.90 -2.89 8.05
CA LEU A 41 13.28 -2.67 7.64
C LEU A 41 14.20 -3.84 8.00
N ASP A 42 13.81 -4.67 8.96
CA ASP A 42 14.51 -5.93 9.30
C ASP A 42 13.82 -7.12 8.62
N GLY A 43 14.61 -8.04 8.04
CA GLY A 43 14.13 -9.32 7.48
C GLY A 43 13.02 -9.25 6.41
N VAL A 44 12.66 -8.07 5.91
CA VAL A 44 11.66 -7.87 4.86
C VAL A 44 12.36 -7.76 3.51
N VAL A 45 11.87 -8.52 2.54
CA VAL A 45 12.32 -8.47 1.15
C VAL A 45 11.66 -7.30 0.45
N SER A 46 10.34 -7.18 0.61
CA SER A 46 9.57 -6.03 0.14
C SER A 46 8.25 -5.89 0.89
N SER A 47 7.69 -4.69 0.87
CA SER A 47 6.32 -4.44 1.30
C SER A 47 5.67 -3.44 0.36
N ARG A 48 4.36 -3.55 0.13
CA ARG A 48 3.60 -2.58 -0.67
C ARG A 48 2.16 -2.53 -0.20
N GLY A 49 1.62 -1.34 -0.03
CA GLY A 49 0.26 -1.18 0.47
C GLY A 49 -0.26 0.24 0.50
N ARG A 50 -1.51 0.36 0.95
CA ARG A 50 -2.17 1.62 1.27
C ARG A 50 -2.57 1.61 2.72
N LEU A 51 -2.35 2.70 3.43
CA LEU A 51 -2.59 2.81 4.86
C LEU A 51 -3.53 3.99 5.14
N TRP A 52 -4.42 3.80 6.11
CA TRP A 52 -5.32 4.84 6.61
C TRP A 52 -4.71 5.47 7.87
N LEU A 53 -4.23 6.70 7.75
CA LEU A 53 -3.61 7.43 8.86
C LEU A 53 -4.64 8.28 9.60
N ALA A 54 -4.61 8.29 10.93
CA ALA A 54 -5.55 9.03 11.75
C ALA A 54 -5.54 10.54 11.44
N THR A 55 -4.37 11.13 11.21
CA THR A 55 -4.18 12.55 10.88
C THR A 55 -4.58 12.93 9.45
N ARG A 56 -4.76 11.94 8.54
CA ARG A 56 -5.06 12.16 7.10
C ARG A 56 -6.29 11.37 6.67
N GLN A 57 -7.46 11.86 7.06
CA GLN A 57 -8.74 11.18 6.84
C GLN A 57 -9.28 11.29 5.40
N ASP A 58 -8.74 12.23 4.62
CA ASP A 58 -9.14 12.51 3.25
C ASP A 58 -8.32 11.72 2.22
N ARG A 59 -7.11 11.28 2.56
CA ARG A 59 -6.17 10.63 1.64
C ARG A 59 -5.58 9.35 2.21
N ALA A 60 -5.22 8.43 1.32
CA ALA A 60 -4.50 7.22 1.69
C ALA A 60 -2.98 7.50 1.69
N LEU A 61 -2.24 6.93 2.63
CA LEU A 61 -0.80 6.80 2.46
C LEU A 61 -0.51 5.61 1.55
N TRP A 62 0.47 5.73 0.69
CA TRP A 62 1.14 4.63 0.02
C TRP A 62 2.43 4.31 0.77
N LEU A 63 2.69 3.02 1.00
CA LEU A 63 3.93 2.54 1.57
C LEU A 63 4.52 1.49 0.63
N GLU A 64 5.81 1.63 0.33
CA GLU A 64 6.59 0.62 -0.37
C GLU A 64 7.96 0.47 0.27
N SER A 65 8.40 -0.77 0.44
CA SER A 65 9.78 -1.07 0.76
C SER A 65 10.31 -2.18 -0.15
N ALA A 66 11.60 -2.11 -0.45
CA ALA A 66 12.33 -3.14 -1.17
C ALA A 66 13.79 -3.14 -0.69
N GLY A 67 14.24 -4.29 -0.18
CA GLY A 67 15.55 -4.38 0.47
C GLY A 67 15.68 -3.38 1.62
N GLY A 68 16.74 -2.57 1.63
CA GLY A 68 17.00 -1.59 2.68
C GLY A 68 16.32 -0.22 2.49
N GLY A 69 15.50 -0.06 1.45
CA GLY A 69 14.80 1.19 1.16
C GLY A 69 13.33 1.14 1.55
N LEU A 70 12.81 2.27 2.03
CA LEU A 70 11.39 2.49 2.32
C LEU A 70 10.98 3.86 1.78
N GLN A 71 9.83 3.89 1.13
CA GLN A 71 9.18 5.10 0.67
C GLN A 71 7.75 5.15 1.22
N VAL A 72 7.38 6.32 1.71
CA VAL A 72 6.01 6.65 2.10
C VAL A 72 5.60 7.84 1.24
N GLY A 73 4.45 7.72 0.56
CA GLY A 73 3.97 8.73 -0.38
C GLY A 73 2.44 8.84 -0.35
N ASP A 74 1.89 9.79 -1.10
CA ASP A 74 0.45 9.98 -1.17
C ASP A 74 -0.20 9.01 -2.17
N ALA A 75 -1.27 8.32 -1.78
CA ALA A 75 -2.03 7.41 -2.64
C ALA A 75 -3.33 8.02 -3.19
N GLY A 76 -3.50 9.33 -3.06
CA GLY A 76 -4.67 10.08 -3.47
C GLY A 76 -5.83 10.05 -2.47
N PRO A 77 -6.91 10.79 -2.77
CA PRO A 77 -8.09 10.87 -1.91
C PRO A 77 -8.82 9.54 -1.82
N TRP A 78 -9.46 9.25 -0.69
CA TRP A 78 -10.40 8.13 -0.58
C TRP A 78 -11.63 8.38 -1.46
N LEU A 79 -12.25 7.34 -2.02
CA LEU A 79 -13.50 7.54 -2.77
C LEU A 79 -14.61 8.06 -1.86
N ALA A 80 -14.59 7.67 -0.59
CA ALA A 80 -15.51 8.16 0.45
C ALA A 80 -15.39 9.67 0.74
N THR A 81 -14.32 10.33 0.26
CA THR A 81 -14.08 11.77 0.48
C THR A 81 -14.22 12.58 -0.79
N LEU A 82 -14.47 11.92 -1.94
CA LEU A 82 -14.73 12.63 -3.18
C LEU A 82 -16.06 13.39 -3.07
N PRO A 83 -16.12 14.63 -3.57
CA PRO A 83 -17.38 15.35 -3.66
C PRO A 83 -18.33 14.64 -4.63
N ASP A 84 -19.62 14.93 -4.51
CA ASP A 84 -20.66 14.44 -5.42
C ASP A 84 -20.63 15.20 -6.76
N ASP A 85 -19.53 14.99 -7.50
CA ASP A 85 -19.24 15.61 -8.78
C ASP A 85 -19.09 14.52 -9.87
N PRO A 86 -20.03 14.42 -10.81
CA PRO A 86 -19.98 13.43 -11.88
C PRO A 86 -18.69 13.45 -12.72
N GLU A 87 -18.07 14.62 -12.90
CA GLU A 87 -16.83 14.74 -13.68
C GLU A 87 -15.64 14.14 -12.94
N LEU A 88 -15.59 14.30 -11.61
CA LEU A 88 -14.56 13.67 -10.77
C LEU A 88 -14.77 12.16 -10.68
N TRP A 89 -16.01 11.70 -10.52
CA TRP A 89 -16.33 10.27 -10.50
C TRP A 89 -16.04 9.58 -11.84
N ALA A 90 -16.19 10.27 -12.97
CA ALA A 90 -15.83 9.75 -14.29
C ALA A 90 -14.32 9.53 -14.48
N GLN A 91 -13.48 10.19 -13.68
CA GLN A 91 -12.01 10.03 -13.70
C GLN A 91 -11.53 8.88 -12.80
N VAL A 92 -12.41 8.32 -11.97
CA VAL A 92 -12.06 7.19 -11.10
C VAL A 92 -11.85 5.95 -11.96
N ASP A 93 -10.68 5.34 -11.82
CA ASP A 93 -10.38 4.06 -12.45
C ASP A 93 -11.48 3.01 -12.11
N PRO A 94 -12.09 2.34 -13.12
CA PRO A 94 -13.19 1.41 -12.88
C PRO A 94 -12.81 0.22 -11.99
N GLN A 95 -11.56 -0.26 -12.08
CA GLN A 95 -11.08 -1.36 -11.26
C GLN A 95 -10.96 -0.93 -9.79
N ARG A 96 -10.49 0.29 -9.53
CA ARG A 96 -10.47 0.90 -8.21
C ARG A 96 -11.89 1.06 -7.64
N ALA A 97 -12.83 1.57 -8.42
CA ALA A 97 -14.23 1.72 -8.00
C ALA A 97 -14.87 0.36 -7.64
N ALA A 98 -14.67 -0.65 -8.49
CA ALA A 98 -15.16 -2.01 -8.23
C ALA A 98 -14.53 -2.61 -6.96
N ALA A 99 -13.21 -2.48 -6.79
CA ALA A 99 -12.51 -2.98 -5.62
C ALA A 99 -12.95 -2.27 -4.32
N ALA A 100 -13.30 -0.99 -4.39
CA ALA A 100 -13.85 -0.23 -3.27
C ALA A 100 -15.28 -0.69 -2.94
N ALA A 101 -16.14 -0.86 -3.96
CA ALA A 101 -17.52 -1.30 -3.77
C ALA A 101 -17.62 -2.68 -3.07
N LEU A 102 -16.68 -3.59 -3.34
CA LEU A 102 -16.64 -4.92 -2.71
C LEU A 102 -16.33 -4.90 -1.21
N ARG A 103 -15.69 -3.84 -0.71
CA ARG A 103 -15.23 -3.72 0.68
C ARG A 103 -15.77 -2.47 1.38
N TRP A 104 -16.83 -1.88 0.80
CA TRP A 104 -17.33 -0.59 1.24
C TRP A 104 -17.93 -0.70 2.65
N ASP A 105 -17.37 0.05 3.58
CA ASP A 105 -17.89 0.17 4.93
C ASP A 105 -18.99 1.25 4.99
N PRO A 106 -20.13 1.01 5.65
CA PRO A 106 -21.21 1.99 5.74
C PRO A 106 -20.83 3.31 6.42
N LEU A 107 -19.83 3.29 7.32
CA LEU A 107 -19.39 4.46 8.07
C LEU A 107 -18.19 5.15 7.43
N HIS A 108 -17.24 4.37 6.90
CA HIS A 108 -15.95 4.86 6.44
C HIS A 108 -15.75 4.81 4.93
N GLY A 109 -16.65 4.16 4.21
CA GLY A 109 -16.55 3.93 2.78
C GLY A 109 -15.38 3.02 2.42
N ASP A 110 -14.47 3.46 1.55
CA ASP A 110 -13.35 2.64 1.07
C ASP A 110 -12.06 2.77 1.92
N ARG A 111 -12.12 3.52 3.02
CA ARG A 111 -10.99 3.73 3.96
C ARG A 111 -10.68 2.44 4.70
N ALA A 112 -9.48 1.91 4.47
CA ALA A 112 -8.92 0.78 5.20
C ALA A 112 -7.41 0.74 4.98
N SER A 113 -6.67 0.14 5.92
CA SER A 113 -5.28 -0.19 5.72
C SER A 113 -5.16 -1.58 5.12
N GLN A 114 -4.36 -1.72 4.05
CA GLN A 114 -4.06 -2.98 3.39
C GLN A 114 -2.59 -2.97 2.97
N LEU A 115 -1.81 -3.88 3.55
CA LEU A 115 -0.38 -4.03 3.28
C LEU A 115 -0.04 -5.49 3.03
N VAL A 116 0.78 -5.73 2.01
CA VAL A 116 1.39 -7.04 1.76
C VAL A 116 2.88 -6.92 2.03
N VAL A 117 3.43 -7.87 2.78
CA VAL A 117 4.84 -7.93 3.13
C VAL A 117 5.39 -9.28 2.71
N LEU A 118 6.45 -9.28 1.90
CA LEU A 118 7.26 -10.45 1.61
C LEU A 118 8.46 -10.43 2.55
N THR A 119 8.58 -11.45 3.40
CA THR A 119 9.66 -11.55 4.38
C THR A 119 10.52 -12.77 4.12
N HIS A 120 11.79 -12.70 4.55
CA HIS A 120 12.70 -13.83 4.58
C HIS A 120 13.31 -13.96 5.98
N ARG A 121 13.01 -15.06 6.67
CA ARG A 121 13.49 -15.43 8.02
C ARG A 121 13.08 -14.51 9.17
N GLN A 122 12.22 -13.52 8.92
CA GLN A 122 11.56 -12.79 9.99
C GLN A 122 10.16 -13.37 10.23
N ALA A 123 9.81 -13.50 11.51
CA ALA A 123 8.56 -14.13 11.91
C ALA A 123 7.36 -13.29 11.45
N PRO A 124 6.41 -13.85 10.68
CA PRO A 124 5.19 -13.16 10.27
C PRO A 124 4.42 -12.51 11.43
N LEU A 125 4.41 -13.17 12.59
CA LEU A 125 3.74 -12.67 13.79
C LEU A 125 4.36 -11.38 14.34
N ALA A 126 5.68 -11.21 14.22
CA ALA A 126 6.34 -9.99 14.68
C ALA A 126 5.93 -8.79 13.82
N ILE A 127 5.87 -8.99 12.49
CA ILE A 127 5.42 -7.97 11.53
C ILE A 127 3.96 -7.60 11.79
N THR A 128 3.07 -8.58 11.90
CA THR A 128 1.65 -8.30 12.15
C THR A 128 1.43 -7.66 13.51
N ALA A 129 2.12 -8.10 14.56
CA ALA A 129 2.01 -7.50 15.89
C ALA A 129 2.46 -6.02 15.89
N ALA A 130 3.56 -5.69 15.22
CA ALA A 130 4.02 -4.31 15.08
C ALA A 130 2.98 -3.44 14.36
N LEU A 131 2.46 -3.90 13.22
CA LEU A 131 1.44 -3.17 12.46
C LEU A 131 0.12 -3.01 13.24
N PHE A 132 -0.35 -4.06 13.93
CA PHE A 132 -1.55 -3.97 14.76
C PHE A 132 -1.35 -3.09 15.99
N SER A 133 -0.12 -2.97 16.50
CA SER A 133 0.17 -2.03 17.59
C SER A 133 -0.03 -0.57 17.18
N ALA A 134 -0.02 -0.27 15.88
CA ALA A 134 -0.30 1.06 15.36
C ALA A 134 -1.80 1.35 15.15
N VAL A 135 -2.69 0.35 15.21
CA VAL A 135 -4.13 0.57 15.06
C VAL A 135 -4.68 1.32 16.27
N LEU A 136 -5.61 2.27 16.03
CA LEU A 136 -6.25 3.00 17.13
C LEU A 136 -6.98 2.05 18.07
N THR A 137 -6.73 2.25 19.36
CA THR A 137 -7.51 1.64 20.45
C THR A 137 -8.92 2.20 20.46
N ASP A 138 -9.82 1.57 21.23
CA ASP A 138 -11.20 2.05 21.35
C ASP A 138 -11.29 3.48 21.91
N ASP A 139 -10.46 3.82 22.89
CA ASP A 139 -10.46 5.17 23.49
C ASP A 139 -9.95 6.23 22.52
N GLU A 140 -8.88 5.95 21.79
CA GLU A 140 -8.35 6.84 20.76
C GLU A 140 -9.34 6.99 19.60
N TYR A 141 -9.96 5.89 19.17
CA TYR A 141 -10.96 5.93 18.12
C TYR A 141 -12.22 6.70 18.56
N ALA A 142 -12.60 6.62 19.84
CA ALA A 142 -13.70 7.42 20.39
C ALA A 142 -13.40 8.93 20.44
N ALA A 143 -12.12 9.33 20.44
CA ALA A 143 -11.73 10.76 20.43
C ALA A 143 -12.10 11.48 19.13
N GLY A 144 -12.19 10.73 18.02
CA GLY A 144 -12.71 11.19 16.74
C GLY A 144 -11.76 12.04 15.88
N PRO A 145 -12.12 12.27 14.60
CA PRO A 145 -11.25 12.86 13.58
C PRO A 145 -10.69 14.24 13.91
N GLU A 146 -11.48 15.07 14.59
CA GLU A 146 -11.08 16.43 14.98
C GLU A 146 -9.90 16.42 15.96
N VAL A 147 -9.87 15.44 16.87
CA VAL A 147 -8.75 15.27 17.80
C VAL A 147 -7.56 14.64 17.08
N TRP A 148 -7.78 13.62 16.27
CA TRP A 148 -6.70 12.92 15.55
C TRP A 148 -5.90 13.86 14.66
N ALA A 149 -6.56 14.81 13.99
CA ALA A 149 -5.91 15.81 13.12
C ALA A 149 -4.90 16.71 13.86
N THR A 150 -4.94 16.75 15.20
CA THR A 150 -4.00 17.53 16.01
C THR A 150 -2.79 16.76 16.49
N TRP A 151 -2.74 15.44 16.26
CA TRP A 151 -1.62 14.61 16.69
C TRP A 151 -0.35 14.89 15.87
N PRO A 152 0.84 14.75 16.48
CA PRO A 152 2.10 14.83 15.74
C PRO A 152 2.15 13.82 14.61
N ASP A 153 2.49 14.29 13.41
CA ASP A 153 2.57 13.46 12.21
C ASP A 153 4.02 13.42 11.68
N PRO A 154 4.76 12.31 11.89
CA PRO A 154 6.14 12.18 11.46
C PRO A 154 6.28 12.00 9.94
N PHE A 155 5.18 11.80 9.20
CA PHE A 155 5.19 11.61 7.75
C PHE A 155 5.21 12.92 6.97
N GLY A 156 5.07 14.08 7.64
CA GLY A 156 5.27 15.42 7.08
C GLY A 156 4.37 15.81 5.89
N ASP A 157 4.47 17.05 5.41
CA ASP A 157 3.83 17.42 4.14
C ASP A 157 4.65 16.81 3.00
N TRP A 158 4.00 16.00 2.16
CA TRP A 158 4.62 15.13 1.17
C TRP A 158 5.73 15.78 0.34
N HIS A 159 6.83 15.06 0.14
CA HIS A 159 7.78 15.35 -0.94
C HIS A 159 7.31 14.62 -2.21
N ASP A 160 6.75 15.36 -3.16
CA ASP A 160 6.62 14.87 -4.54
C ASP A 160 8.03 14.77 -5.14
N ASP A 161 8.67 13.61 -5.02
CA ASP A 161 9.68 13.25 -6.00
C ASP A 161 8.93 12.93 -7.29
N PRO A 162 9.15 13.67 -8.40
CA PRO A 162 8.51 13.37 -9.66
C PRO A 162 9.00 12.00 -10.11
N CYS A 163 8.21 10.97 -9.85
CA CYS A 163 8.47 9.63 -10.34
C CYS A 163 8.36 9.70 -11.86
N GLU A 164 9.50 9.76 -12.54
CA GLU A 164 9.57 9.62 -13.99
C GLU A 164 8.85 8.34 -14.37
N ALA A 165 7.82 8.50 -15.20
CA ALA A 165 7.04 7.42 -15.76
C ALA A 165 7.97 6.46 -16.50
N SER A 166 8.44 5.43 -15.80
CA SER A 166 9.04 4.26 -16.42
C SER A 166 7.90 3.45 -17.01
N GLY A 167 7.43 3.90 -18.17
CA GLY A 167 6.70 3.04 -19.10
C GLY A 167 7.58 1.84 -19.44
N PRO A 168 7.00 0.67 -19.74
CA PRO A 168 7.78 -0.50 -20.08
C PRO A 168 8.70 -0.16 -21.25
N ALA A 169 10.00 -0.45 -21.08
CA ALA A 169 10.98 -0.38 -22.14
C ALA A 169 10.42 -1.15 -23.35
N ASP A 170 10.23 -0.45 -24.45
CA ASP A 170 9.84 -1.02 -25.73
C ASP A 170 11.01 -1.89 -26.21
N ASP A 171 10.90 -3.19 -25.94
CA ASP A 171 11.86 -4.21 -26.35
C ASP A 171 11.61 -4.52 -27.83
N ALA A 172 11.94 -3.55 -28.69
CA ALA A 172 11.76 -3.65 -30.13
C ALA A 172 12.87 -2.90 -30.87
N ASP A 173 14.12 -3.36 -30.74
CA ASP A 173 15.14 -3.17 -31.77
C ASP A 173 16.31 -4.16 -31.58
N LEU A 174 16.04 -5.45 -31.73
CA LEU A 174 17.08 -6.43 -32.08
C LEU A 174 17.18 -6.51 -33.61
N HIS A 175 18.13 -5.74 -34.13
CA HIS A 175 18.67 -5.79 -35.48
C HIS A 175 18.80 -7.23 -36.03
N LEU A 176 17.95 -7.60 -36.98
CA LEU A 176 18.25 -8.63 -37.96
C LEU A 176 18.86 -7.93 -39.19
N THR A 177 20.19 -7.88 -39.26
CA THR A 177 20.89 -7.48 -40.49
C THR A 177 20.62 -8.54 -41.54
N ASP A 178 19.82 -8.18 -42.55
CA ASP A 178 19.66 -8.96 -43.76
C ASP A 178 20.99 -8.98 -44.50
N ARG A 179 21.46 -10.19 -44.81
CA ARG A 179 22.72 -10.45 -45.48
C ARG A 179 22.37 -10.78 -46.93
N GLU A 180 22.21 -9.76 -47.75
CA GLU A 180 22.06 -9.95 -49.19
C GLU A 180 23.41 -10.28 -49.83
N ASP A 181 23.58 -11.57 -50.13
CA ASP A 181 24.47 -12.05 -51.19
C ASP A 181 24.03 -11.44 -52.53
N ARG A 182 24.95 -10.81 -53.25
CA ARG A 182 24.83 -10.72 -54.71
C ARG A 182 26.18 -10.87 -55.39
N ALA A 183 26.17 -11.84 -56.30
CA ALA A 183 27.20 -12.26 -57.23
C ALA A 183 27.64 -11.17 -58.23
#